data_AF-A0A7C3BZE1-F1
#
_entry.id   AF-A0A7C3BZE1-F1
#
_cell.length_a   1.000
_cell.length_b   1.000
_cell.length_c   1.000
_cell.angle_alpha   90.00
_cell.angle_beta   90.00
_cell.angle_gamma   90.00
#
_symmetry.space_group_name_H-M   'P 1'
#
loop_
_entity.id
_entity.type
_entity.pdbx_description
1 polymer ?
#
loop_
_entity_poly.entity_id
_entity_poly.type
_entity_poly.pdbx_seq_one_letter_code
_entity_poly.pdbx_strand_id
1 'polypeptide(L)'
;MKVVVFDLDGTLVDSIGEILASFAATARAFGLPFDEAAVRAQIGRPLLETFRRLYPGRDPEPLVAFYRDHHLAHLGERARPYPGVRRALFALRRAGFPLAVATTKRTATARRLLLRVGLLELFDHVQGTDGDLP
;
A
#
# COMPACT_ATOMS: atom_id res chain seq x y z
N MET A 1 -10.93 -25.67 4.31
CA MET A 1 -11.52 -24.38 3.89
C MET A 1 -10.56 -23.70 2.93
N LYS A 2 -11.04 -22.97 1.91
CA LYS A 2 -10.18 -22.22 0.96
C LYS A 2 -10.45 -20.72 1.15
N VAL A 3 -9.39 -19.91 1.17
CA VAL A 3 -9.44 -18.45 1.27
C VAL A 3 -8.78 -17.85 0.03
N VAL A 4 -9.27 -16.70 -0.44
CA VAL A 4 -8.61 -15.94 -1.51
C VAL A 4 -7.92 -14.74 -0.88
N VAL A 5 -6.60 -14.66 -1.07
CA VAL A 5 -5.76 -13.60 -0.52
C VAL A 5 -5.30 -12.70 -1.66
N PHE A 6 -5.44 -11.39 -1.45
CA PHE A 6 -5.03 -10.37 -2.42
C PHE A 6 -3.92 -9.50 -1.85
N ASP A 7 -3.01 -9.08 -2.71
CA ASP A 7 -2.25 -7.85 -2.46
C ASP A 7 -3.15 -6.61 -2.68
N LEU A 8 -2.69 -5.43 -2.27
CA LEU A 8 -3.47 -4.19 -2.30
C LEU A 8 -3.03 -3.22 -3.40
N ASP A 9 -1.87 -2.60 -3.23
CA ASP A 9 -1.37 -1.52 -4.08
C ASP A 9 -0.92 -2.09 -5.44
N GLY A 10 -1.51 -1.63 -6.55
CA GLY A 10 -1.21 -2.18 -7.89
C GLY A 10 -1.93 -3.50 -8.21
N THR A 11 -2.71 -4.05 -7.27
CA THR A 11 -3.54 -5.26 -7.47
C THR A 11 -5.03 -4.94 -7.38
N LEU A 12 -5.50 -4.46 -6.23
CA LEU A 12 -6.91 -4.09 -6.01
C LEU A 12 -7.15 -2.62 -6.28
N VAL A 13 -6.17 -1.78 -5.96
CA VAL A 13 -6.28 -0.32 -5.98
C VAL A 13 -5.13 0.27 -6.78
N ASP A 14 -5.45 1.15 -7.72
CA ASP A 14 -4.48 1.99 -8.41
C ASP A 14 -4.04 3.13 -7.49
N SER A 15 -3.01 2.87 -6.68
CA SER A 15 -2.46 3.79 -5.67
C SER A 15 -1.00 4.16 -5.94
N ILE A 16 -0.43 3.67 -7.04
CA ILE A 16 1.00 3.82 -7.36
C ILE A 16 1.38 5.30 -7.47
N GLY A 17 0.53 6.13 -8.06
CA GLY A 17 0.77 7.57 -8.15
C GLY A 17 0.91 8.26 -6.78
N GLU A 18 0.15 7.83 -5.77
CA GLU A 18 0.24 8.40 -4.41
C GLU A 18 1.49 7.94 -3.66
N ILE A 19 1.92 6.70 -3.90
CA ILE A 19 3.18 6.16 -3.39
C ILE A 19 4.35 6.98 -3.95
N LEU A 20 4.38 7.17 -5.27
CA LEU A 20 5.42 7.94 -5.95
C LEU A 20 5.46 9.40 -5.48
N ALA A 21 4.28 10.04 -5.34
CA ALA A 21 4.20 11.40 -4.82
C ALA A 21 4.79 11.51 -3.40
N SER A 22 4.60 10.49 -2.56
CA SER A 22 5.13 10.48 -1.19
C SER A 22 6.65 10.24 -1.16
N PHE A 23 7.18 9.39 -2.04
CA PHE A 23 8.63 9.26 -2.23
C PHE A 23 9.26 10.55 -2.75
N ALA A 24 8.66 11.19 -3.77
CA ALA A 24 9.15 12.45 -4.32
C ALA A 24 9.15 13.58 -3.27
N ALA A 25 8.08 13.67 -2.47
CA ALA A 25 8.00 14.62 -1.36
C ALA A 25 9.09 14.38 -0.32
N THR A 26 9.33 13.12 0.04
CA THR A 26 10.40 12.74 0.98
C THR A 26 11.77 13.08 0.42
N ALA A 27 12.06 12.70 -0.83
CA ALA A 27 13.34 13.00 -1.47
C ALA A 27 13.62 14.52 -1.47
N ARG A 28 12.62 15.32 -1.86
CA ARG A 28 12.71 16.79 -1.84
C ARG A 28 12.95 17.35 -0.44
N ALA A 29 12.24 16.86 0.57
CA ALA A 29 12.37 17.35 1.95
C ALA A 29 13.77 17.10 2.55
N PHE A 30 14.46 16.05 2.11
CA PHE A 30 15.78 15.66 2.61
C PHE A 30 16.92 15.98 1.63
N GLY A 31 16.65 16.69 0.54
CA GLY A 31 17.66 17.05 -0.47
C GLY A 31 18.26 15.85 -1.20
N LEU A 32 17.47 14.80 -1.40
CA LEU A 32 17.88 13.55 -2.05
C LEU A 32 17.44 13.50 -3.51
N PRO A 33 18.17 12.79 -4.39
CA PRO A 33 17.72 12.56 -5.76
C PRO A 33 16.43 11.73 -5.79
N PHE A 34 15.59 11.97 -6.80
CA PHE A 34 14.39 11.18 -7.03
C PHE A 34 14.42 10.60 -8.45
N ASP A 35 14.38 9.27 -8.54
CA ASP A 35 14.21 8.53 -9.77
C ASP A 35 12.94 7.69 -9.66
N GLU A 36 11.93 8.06 -10.45
CA GLU A 36 10.64 7.37 -10.45
C GLU A 36 10.78 5.89 -10.83
N ALA A 37 11.62 5.55 -11.80
CA ALA A 37 11.80 4.18 -12.26
C ALA A 37 12.44 3.32 -11.17
N ALA A 38 13.45 3.87 -10.48
CA ALA A 38 14.08 3.20 -9.34
C ALA A 38 13.08 2.95 -8.21
N VAL A 39 12.24 3.94 -7.88
CA VAL A 39 11.19 3.80 -6.85
C VAL A 39 10.14 2.77 -7.27
N ARG A 40 9.67 2.80 -8.52
CA ARG A 40 8.70 1.81 -9.06
C ARG A 40 9.22 0.39 -8.92
N ALA A 41 10.51 0.15 -9.17
CA ALA A 41 11.13 -1.16 -9.02
C ALA A 41 11.19 -1.67 -7.57
N GLN A 42 10.95 -0.81 -6.57
CA GLN A 42 10.87 -1.19 -5.16
C GLN A 42 9.45 -1.38 -4.65
N ILE A 43 8.41 -1.03 -5.42
CA ILE A 43 7.03 -1.15 -4.96
C ILE A 43 6.69 -2.62 -4.66
N GLY A 44 6.05 -2.83 -3.50
CA GLY A 44 5.78 -4.14 -2.94
C GLY A 44 6.78 -4.58 -1.88
N ARG A 45 7.97 -3.96 -1.79
CA ARG A 45 8.92 -4.23 -0.69
C ARG A 45 8.55 -3.47 0.59
N PRO A 46 9.01 -3.94 1.77
CA PRO A 46 8.92 -3.15 2.99
C PRO A 46 9.56 -1.77 2.82
N LEU A 47 8.88 -0.74 3.33
CA LEU A 47 9.27 0.67 3.13
C LEU A 47 10.69 0.97 3.65
N LEU A 48 11.05 0.40 4.80
CA LEU A 48 12.38 0.59 5.40
C LEU A 48 13.48 0.01 4.50
N GLU A 49 13.28 -1.19 3.95
CA GLU A 49 14.22 -1.79 3.00
C GLU A 49 14.31 -0.97 1.70
N THR A 50 13.17 -0.45 1.24
CA THR A 50 13.11 0.40 0.05
C THR A 50 13.98 1.64 0.20
N PHE A 51 13.87 2.38 1.32
CA PHE A 51 14.73 3.55 1.56
C PHE A 51 16.21 3.18 1.71
N ARG A 52 16.55 2.05 2.34
CA ARG A 52 17.95 1.56 2.42
C ARG A 52 18.55 1.29 1.04
N ARG A 53 17.75 0.78 0.11
CA ARG A 53 18.18 0.48 -1.27
C ARG A 53 18.30 1.74 -2.13
N LEU A 54 17.33 2.66 -2.01
CA LEU A 54 17.32 3.89 -2.80
C LEU A 54 18.40 4.88 -2.37
N TYR A 55 18.68 4.95 -1.07
CA TYR A 55 19.62 5.91 -0.48
C TYR A 55 20.64 5.22 0.42
N PRO A 56 21.55 4.41 -0.15
CA PRO A 56 22.57 3.73 0.64
C PRO A 56 23.43 4.73 1.41
N GLY A 57 23.75 4.40 2.66
CA GLY A 57 24.53 5.26 3.56
C GLY A 57 23.74 6.37 4.26
N ARG A 58 22.41 6.44 4.05
CA ARG A 58 21.51 7.31 4.83
C ARG A 58 20.80 6.48 5.90
N ASP A 59 20.57 7.10 7.04
CA ASP A 59 19.64 6.58 8.05
C ASP A 59 18.22 6.63 7.48
N PRO A 60 17.53 5.50 7.20
CA PRO A 60 16.23 5.50 6.56
C PRO A 60 15.08 5.84 7.53
N GLU A 61 15.29 5.81 8.85
CA GLU A 61 14.25 5.99 9.85
C GLU A 61 13.54 7.36 9.75
N PRO A 62 14.25 8.51 9.63
CA PRO A 62 13.60 9.81 9.41
C PRO A 62 12.85 9.92 8.08
N LEU A 63 13.36 9.27 7.03
CA LEU A 63 12.74 9.27 5.69
C LEU A 63 11.43 8.47 5.73
N VAL A 64 11.44 7.32 6.40
CA VAL A 64 10.25 6.49 6.62
C VAL A 64 9.20 7.24 7.42
N ALA A 65 9.59 7.96 8.47
CA ALA A 65 8.66 8.76 9.27
C ALA A 65 7.98 9.84 8.41
N PHE A 66 8.77 10.66 7.72
CA PHE A 66 8.24 11.70 6.85
C PHE A 66 7.34 11.13 5.73
N TYR A 67 7.77 10.05 5.08
CA TYR A 67 6.98 9.38 4.05
C TYR A 67 5.62 8.96 4.59
N ARG A 68 5.58 8.34 5.78
CA ARG A 68 4.34 7.84 6.38
C ARG A 68 3.37 8.98 6.67
N ASP A 69 3.85 10.08 7.23
CA ASP A 69 3.02 11.25 7.54
C ASP A 69 2.46 11.87 6.25
N HIS A 70 3.32 12.11 5.27
CA HIS A 70 2.92 12.64 3.97
C HIS A 70 1.92 11.71 3.27
N HIS A 71 2.21 10.40 3.23
CA HIS A 71 1.35 9.42 2.56
C HIS A 71 0.00 9.30 3.26
N LEU A 72 -0.05 9.34 4.60
CA LEU A 72 -1.29 9.26 5.36
C LEU A 72 -2.18 10.49 5.14
N ALA A 73 -1.58 11.68 5.05
CA ALA A 73 -2.29 12.92 4.78
C ALA A 73 -3.04 12.87 3.43
N HIS A 74 -2.39 12.34 2.39
CA HIS A 74 -2.91 12.30 1.01
C HIS A 74 -3.54 10.96 0.60
N LEU A 75 -3.67 10.01 1.53
CA LEU A 75 -4.04 8.62 1.23
C LEU A 75 -5.42 8.51 0.56
N GLY A 76 -5.51 7.99 -0.65
CA GLY A 76 -6.79 7.76 -1.32
C GLY A 76 -7.48 9.00 -1.89
N GLU A 77 -6.79 10.14 -1.97
CA GLU A 77 -7.30 11.32 -2.70
C GLU A 77 -7.51 10.97 -4.18
N ARG A 78 -6.53 10.28 -4.77
CA ARG A 78 -6.48 9.91 -6.19
C ARG A 78 -6.62 8.41 -6.41
N ALA A 79 -6.38 7.58 -5.39
CA ALA A 79 -6.45 6.14 -5.53
C ALA A 79 -7.88 5.65 -5.80
N ARG A 80 -8.02 4.70 -6.74
CA ARG A 80 -9.31 4.09 -7.10
C ARG A 80 -9.15 2.58 -7.26
N PRO A 81 -10.19 1.77 -6.98
CA PRO A 81 -10.16 0.35 -7.34
C PRO A 81 -9.95 0.19 -8.85
N TYR A 82 -9.17 -0.80 -9.28
CA TYR A 82 -9.06 -1.10 -10.70
C TYR A 82 -10.42 -1.51 -11.30
N PRO A 83 -10.66 -1.23 -12.60
CA PRO A 83 -11.87 -1.67 -13.28
C PRO A 83 -12.15 -3.16 -13.07
N GLY A 84 -13.36 -3.50 -12.66
CA GLY A 84 -13.79 -4.89 -12.45
C GLY A 84 -13.43 -5.50 -11.08
N VAL A 85 -12.54 -4.88 -10.28
CA VAL A 85 -12.16 -5.41 -8.95
C VAL A 85 -13.38 -5.62 -8.05
N ARG A 86 -14.24 -4.61 -7.93
CA ARG A 86 -15.49 -4.73 -7.14
C ARG A 86 -16.33 -5.92 -7.57
N ARG A 87 -16.56 -6.07 -8.89
CA ARG A 87 -17.36 -7.16 -9.45
C ARG A 87 -16.74 -8.52 -9.16
N ALA A 88 -15.42 -8.64 -9.29
CA ALA A 88 -14.70 -9.88 -8.99
C ALA A 88 -14.79 -10.26 -7.51
N LEU A 89 -14.57 -9.30 -6.60
CA LEU A 89 -14.70 -9.53 -5.16
C LEU A 89 -16.13 -9.96 -4.79
N PHE A 90 -17.16 -9.30 -5.33
CA PHE A 90 -18.56 -9.72 -5.11
C PHE A 90 -18.84 -11.15 -5.62
N ALA A 91 -18.32 -11.50 -6.80
CA ALA A 91 -18.49 -12.84 -7.35
C ALA A 91 -17.84 -13.92 -6.46
N LEU A 92 -16.64 -13.66 -5.94
CA LEU A 92 -15.96 -14.57 -5.03
C LEU A 92 -16.69 -14.73 -3.69
N ARG A 93 -17.18 -13.62 -3.10
CA ARG A 93 -18.01 -13.70 -1.88
C ARG A 93 -19.28 -14.51 -2.11
N ARG A 94 -19.96 -14.29 -3.24
CA ARG A 94 -21.15 -15.06 -3.64
C ARG A 94 -20.86 -16.55 -3.83
N ALA A 95 -19.65 -16.91 -4.24
CA ALA A 95 -19.20 -18.29 -4.35
C ALA A 95 -18.78 -18.90 -3.00
N GLY A 96 -18.91 -18.16 -1.89
CA GLY A 96 -18.64 -18.64 -0.54
C GLY A 96 -17.17 -18.58 -0.12
N PHE A 97 -16.32 -17.86 -0.86
CA PHE A 97 -14.91 -17.67 -0.46
C PHE A 97 -14.77 -16.54 0.56
N PRO A 98 -14.15 -16.79 1.72
CA PRO A 98 -13.59 -15.73 2.54
C PRO A 98 -12.48 -15.01 1.77
N LEU A 99 -12.43 -13.68 1.91
CA LEU A 99 -11.46 -12.82 1.24
C LEU A 99 -10.56 -12.15 2.26
N ALA A 100 -9.26 -12.14 2.00
CA ALA A 100 -8.29 -11.43 2.82
C ALA A 100 -7.36 -10.54 1.98
N VAL A 101 -6.81 -9.51 2.61
CA VAL A 101 -5.70 -8.72 2.07
C VAL A 101 -4.43 -9.06 2.84
N ALA A 102 -3.33 -9.30 2.12
CA ALA A 102 -1.98 -9.41 2.66
C ALA A 102 -1.07 -8.43 1.88
N THR A 103 -0.50 -7.44 2.57
CA THR A 103 0.23 -6.34 1.92
C THR A 103 1.44 -5.91 2.72
N THR A 104 2.43 -5.30 2.07
CA THR A 104 3.57 -4.67 2.74
C THR A 104 3.28 -3.28 3.32
N LYS A 105 2.05 -2.77 3.13
CA LYS A 105 1.53 -1.60 3.84
C LYS A 105 1.25 -1.94 5.31
N ARG A 106 1.28 -0.96 6.21
CA ARG A 106 0.80 -1.15 7.59
C ARG A 106 -0.70 -1.43 7.60
N THR A 107 -1.16 -2.30 8.49
CA THR A 107 -2.55 -2.77 8.60
C THR A 107 -3.53 -1.61 8.72
N ALA A 108 -3.26 -0.65 9.61
CA ALA A 108 -4.12 0.52 9.81
C ALA A 108 -4.25 1.36 8.52
N THR A 109 -3.15 1.57 7.80
CA THR A 109 -3.13 2.33 6.55
C THR A 109 -3.85 1.58 5.43
N ALA A 110 -3.67 0.26 5.32
CA ALA A 110 -4.37 -0.58 4.35
C ALA A 110 -5.89 -0.55 4.57
N ARG A 111 -6.35 -0.71 5.82
CA ARG A 111 -7.76 -0.61 6.19
C ARG A 111 -8.34 0.76 5.88
N ARG A 112 -7.61 1.84 6.18
CA ARG A 112 -8.04 3.22 5.88
C ARG A 112 -8.18 3.45 4.38
N LEU A 113 -7.26 2.95 3.56
CA LEU A 113 -7.36 3.04 2.11
C LEU A 113 -8.58 2.24 1.59
N LEU A 114 -8.71 0.98 2.00
CA LEU A 114 -9.85 0.13 1.64
C LEU A 114 -11.19 0.74 2.03
N LEU A 115 -11.27 1.40 3.19
CA LEU A 115 -12.47 2.14 3.61
C LEU A 115 -12.74 3.31 2.68
N ARG A 116 -11.73 4.15 2.40
CA ARG A 116 -11.86 5.31 1.50
C ARG A 116 -12.30 4.91 0.09
N VAL A 117 -11.78 3.80 -0.43
CA VAL A 117 -12.17 3.30 -1.76
C VAL A 117 -13.41 2.41 -1.73
N GLY A 118 -14.04 2.21 -0.55
CA GLY A 118 -15.29 1.48 -0.33
C GLY A 118 -15.21 -0.03 -0.57
N LEU A 119 -14.05 -0.64 -0.30
CA LEU A 119 -13.81 -2.09 -0.43
C LEU A 119 -13.68 -2.82 0.91
N LEU A 120 -13.50 -2.10 2.03
CA LEU A 120 -13.15 -2.72 3.33
C LEU A 120 -14.14 -3.81 3.77
N GLU A 121 -15.44 -3.55 3.65
CA GLU A 121 -16.53 -4.46 4.03
C GLU A 121 -16.55 -5.78 3.23
N LEU A 122 -15.81 -5.87 2.12
CA LEU A 122 -15.72 -7.09 1.30
C LEU A 122 -14.67 -8.07 1.82
N PHE A 123 -13.81 -7.67 2.76
CA PHE A 123 -12.72 -8.47 3.27
C PHE A 123 -12.98 -8.92 4.71
N ASP A 124 -12.78 -10.21 4.95
CA ASP A 124 -12.91 -10.83 6.26
C ASP A 124 -11.64 -10.60 7.10
N HIS A 125 -10.48 -10.40 6.46
CA HIS A 125 -9.24 -10.02 7.13
C HIS A 125 -8.39 -9.06 6.30
N VAL A 126 -7.64 -8.18 6.96
CA VAL A 126 -6.66 -7.28 6.33
C VAL A 126 -5.38 -7.32 7.17
N GLN A 127 -4.30 -7.81 6.57
CA GLN A 127 -3.00 -7.97 7.20
C GLN A 127 -1.94 -7.12 6.50
N GLY A 128 -1.29 -6.26 7.28
CA GLY A 128 -0.09 -5.53 6.92
C GLY A 128 1.17 -6.09 7.58
N THR A 129 2.28 -5.36 7.49
CA THR A 129 3.59 -5.77 8.07
C THR A 129 3.70 -5.63 9.58
N ASP A 130 2.77 -4.92 10.22
CA ASP A 130 2.85 -4.52 11.63
C ASP A 130 1.84 -5.22 12.54
N GLY A 131 1.14 -6.23 12.03
CA GLY A 131 0.30 -7.09 12.86
C GLY A 131 0.96 -8.45 13.09
N ASP A 132 0.94 -8.93 14.32
CA ASP A 132 1.01 -10.35 14.58
C ASP A 132 -0.29 -11.01 14.09
N LEU A 133 -0.20 -12.25 13.61
CA LEU A 133 -1.41 -13.06 13.43
C LEU A 133 -1.96 -13.36 14.84
N PRO A 134 -3.27 -13.18 15.09
CA PRO A 134 -3.87 -13.63 16.34
C PRO A 134 -3.70 -15.15 16.52
#